data_AF-A0A940UQI0-F1
#
_entry.id   AF-A0A940UQI0-F1
#
_cell.length_a   1.000
_cell.length_b   1.000
_cell.length_c   1.000
_cell.angle_alpha   90.00
_cell.angle_beta   90.00
_cell.angle_gamma   90.00
#
_symmetry.space_group_name_H-M   'P 1'
#
loop_
_entity.id
_entity.type
_entity.pdbx_description
1 polymer ?
#
loop_
_entity_poly.entity_id
_entity_poly.type
_entity_poly.pdbx_seq_one_letter_code
_entity_poly.pdbx_strand_id
1 'polypeptide(L)'
;MTIRSYIRTMCLAALVSLALGGFLLHLRVHPFTENTSFLTNFISGVLSIIIVPLLFLRKETIHYGYVLNGFIAIVGTVTMAHFSLAHPPVPLTPASILLKTTFSDILILWGKFFIGKVLFDCEVFGYNKAVEKKGVSYRYPNLGWWYIHLAAVAVVYYVGHLLGK
;
A
#
# COMPACT_ATOMS: atom_id res chain seq x y z
N MET A 1 -29.08 2.46 8.84
CA MET A 1 -27.71 1.93 8.61
C MET A 1 -26.97 1.95 9.94
N THR A 2 -26.29 0.86 10.34
CA THR A 2 -25.51 0.85 11.59
C THR A 2 -24.20 1.62 11.44
N ILE A 3 -23.63 2.13 12.55
CA ILE A 3 -22.31 2.80 12.56
C ILE A 3 -21.24 1.92 11.90
N ARG A 4 -21.26 0.62 12.23
CA ARG A 4 -20.38 -0.39 11.64
C ARG A 4 -20.51 -0.46 10.12
N SER A 5 -21.73 -0.59 9.60
CA SER A 5 -21.99 -0.67 8.17
C SER A 5 -21.58 0.62 7.44
N TYR A 6 -21.87 1.78 8.04
CA TYR A 6 -21.48 3.08 7.49
C TYR A 6 -19.96 3.23 7.35
N ILE A 7 -19.21 3.04 8.45
CA ILE A 7 -17.75 3.17 8.47
C ILE A 7 -17.13 2.21 7.47
N ARG A 8 -17.60 0.95 7.45
CA ARG A 8 -17.08 -0.07 6.54
C ARG A 8 -17.27 0.33 5.09
N THR A 9 -18.48 0.75 4.71
CA THR A 9 -18.78 1.18 3.34
C THR A 9 -17.95 2.39 2.93
N MET A 10 -17.83 3.41 3.79
CA MET A 10 -17.00 4.58 3.51
C MET A 10 -15.52 4.24 3.35
N CYS A 11 -14.99 3.36 4.21
CA CYS A 11 -13.60 2.92 4.10
C CYS A 11 -13.37 2.07 2.85
N LEU A 12 -14.30 1.19 2.47
CA LEU A 12 -14.19 0.42 1.22
C LEU A 12 -14.25 1.34 0.00
N ALA A 13 -15.15 2.34 0.00
CA ALA A 13 -15.21 3.34 -1.06
C ALA A 13 -13.89 4.12 -1.16
N ALA A 14 -13.33 4.58 -0.04
CA ALA A 14 -12.04 5.25 -0.01
C ALA A 14 -10.89 4.34 -0.49
N LEU A 15 -10.88 3.08 -0.07
CA LEU A 15 -9.88 2.08 -0.46
C LEU A 15 -9.90 1.85 -1.98
N VAL A 16 -11.08 1.67 -2.56
CA VAL A 16 -11.27 1.49 -4.02
C VAL A 16 -10.88 2.76 -4.77
N SER A 17 -11.33 3.94 -4.32
CA SER A 17 -11.03 5.21 -4.97
C SER A 17 -9.52 5.53 -4.98
N LEU A 18 -8.82 5.30 -3.86
CA LEU A 18 -7.37 5.47 -3.78
C LEU A 18 -6.63 4.45 -4.65
N ALA A 19 -7.08 3.19 -4.66
CA ALA A 19 -6.51 2.15 -5.51
C ALA A 19 -6.67 2.48 -7.00
N LEU A 20 -7.87 2.91 -7.41
CA LEU A 20 -8.18 3.30 -8.78
C LEU A 20 -7.40 4.55 -9.18
N GLY A 21 -7.40 5.59 -8.34
CA GLY A 21 -6.65 6.83 -8.60
C GLY A 21 -5.15 6.56 -8.76
N GLY A 22 -4.54 5.82 -7.83
CA GLY A 22 -3.13 5.43 -7.93
C GLY A 22 -2.82 4.56 -9.15
N PHE A 23 -3.72 3.63 -9.50
CA PHE A 23 -3.57 2.82 -10.70
C PHE A 23 -3.64 3.63 -12.00
N LEU A 24 -4.58 4.57 -12.10
CA LEU A 24 -4.71 5.44 -13.26
C LEU A 24 -3.51 6.39 -13.40
N LEU A 25 -2.97 6.90 -12.29
CA LEU A 25 -1.70 7.65 -12.29
C LEU A 25 -0.56 6.79 -12.82
N HIS A 26 -0.46 5.53 -12.36
CA HIS A 26 0.53 4.58 -12.87
C HIS A 26 0.40 4.33 -14.36
N LEU A 27 -0.81 4.06 -14.87
CA LEU A 27 -1.02 3.82 -16.30
C LEU A 27 -0.71 5.05 -17.17
N ARG A 28 -0.89 6.26 -16.62
CA ARG A 28 -0.52 7.50 -17.30
C ARG A 28 0.99 7.66 -17.47
N VAL A 29 1.77 7.23 -16.48
CA VAL A 29 3.24 7.39 -16.47
C VAL A 29 3.96 6.17 -17.04
N HIS A 30 3.41 4.97 -16.83
CA HIS A 30 3.99 3.67 -17.19
C HIS A 30 2.94 2.75 -17.84
N PRO A 31 2.54 3.02 -19.09
CA PRO A 31 1.63 2.13 -19.82
C PRO A 31 2.29 0.77 -20.06
N PHE A 32 1.66 -0.31 -19.59
CA PHE A 32 2.21 -1.67 -19.73
C PHE A 32 2.32 -2.15 -21.18
N THR A 33 1.61 -1.50 -22.09
CA THR A 33 1.69 -1.74 -23.54
C THR A 33 3.02 -1.32 -24.13
N GLU A 34 3.75 -0.40 -23.48
CA GLU A 34 5.05 0.11 -23.95
C GLU A 34 6.24 -0.67 -23.38
N ASN A 35 6.11 -1.21 -22.16
CA ASN A 35 7.14 -2.04 -21.54
C ASN A 35 6.52 -3.12 -20.66
N THR A 36 6.79 -4.39 -20.99
CA THR A 36 6.29 -5.56 -20.27
C THR A 36 6.78 -5.62 -18.82
N SER A 37 7.87 -4.93 -18.48
CA SER A 37 8.34 -4.78 -17.09
C SER A 37 7.32 -4.09 -16.20
N PHE A 38 6.38 -3.32 -16.78
CA PHE A 38 5.30 -2.66 -16.04
C PHE A 38 4.06 -3.57 -15.83
N LEU A 39 4.06 -4.80 -16.35
CA LEU A 39 2.98 -5.77 -16.12
C LEU A 39 2.77 -6.05 -14.63
N THR A 40 3.85 -6.08 -13.84
CA THR A 40 3.78 -6.24 -12.38
C THR A 40 2.98 -5.12 -11.72
N ASN A 41 3.18 -3.88 -12.17
CA ASN A 41 2.43 -2.72 -11.68
C ASN A 41 0.96 -2.81 -12.09
N PHE A 42 0.69 -3.29 -13.30
CA PHE A 42 -0.67 -3.52 -13.78
C PHE A 42 -1.42 -4.53 -12.89
N ILE A 43 -0.82 -5.71 -12.69
CA ILE A 43 -1.38 -6.78 -11.86
C ILE A 43 -1.60 -6.28 -10.42
N SER A 44 -0.61 -5.59 -9.84
CA SER A 44 -0.71 -5.01 -8.50
C SER A 44 -1.87 -4.02 -8.35
N GLY A 45 -2.12 -3.22 -9.39
CA GLY A 45 -3.29 -2.33 -9.48
C GLY A 45 -4.61 -3.09 -9.50
N VAL A 46 -4.74 -4.09 -10.36
CA VAL A 46 -5.94 -4.95 -10.45
C VAL A 46 -6.22 -5.65 -9.12
N LEU A 47 -5.18 -6.22 -8.50
CA LEU A 47 -5.30 -6.84 -7.17
C LEU A 47 -5.77 -5.83 -6.13
N SER A 48 -5.26 -4.59 -6.16
CA SER A 48 -5.65 -3.52 -5.24
C SER A 48 -7.08 -3.03 -5.43
N ILE A 49 -7.58 -2.97 -6.66
CA ILE A 49 -8.92 -2.44 -6.97
C ILE A 49 -9.99 -3.49 -6.73
N ILE A 50 -9.71 -4.75 -7.04
CA ILE A 50 -10.72 -5.82 -7.02
C ILE A 50 -10.51 -6.74 -5.82
N ILE A 51 -9.36 -7.41 -5.76
CA ILE A 51 -9.14 -8.52 -4.82
C ILE A 51 -9.08 -8.01 -3.38
N VAL A 52 -8.32 -6.94 -3.11
CA VAL A 52 -8.18 -6.39 -1.76
C VAL A 52 -9.54 -5.98 -1.17
N PRO A 53 -10.38 -5.16 -1.83
CA PRO A 53 -11.73 -4.83 -1.33
C PRO A 53 -12.61 -6.06 -1.12
N LEU A 54 -12.59 -7.05 -2.04
CA LEU A 54 -13.34 -8.29 -1.88
C LEU A 54 -12.92 -9.07 -0.62
N LEU A 55 -11.62 -9.13 -0.32
CA LEU A 55 -11.12 -9.76 0.91
C LEU A 55 -11.55 -9.00 2.17
N PHE A 56 -11.73 -7.69 2.10
CA PHE A 56 -12.28 -6.89 3.20
C PHE A 56 -13.81 -6.97 3.35
N LEU A 57 -14.54 -7.54 2.37
CA LEU A 57 -16.00 -7.73 2.45
C LEU A 57 -16.43 -8.91 3.32
N ARG A 58 -15.55 -9.86 3.61
CA ARG A 58 -15.85 -11.03 4.45
C ARG A 58 -14.97 -11.05 5.69
N LYS A 59 -15.51 -11.51 6.82
CA LYS A 59 -14.76 -11.55 8.08
C LYS A 59 -13.68 -12.61 8.03
N GLU A 60 -14.01 -13.72 7.38
CA GLU A 60 -13.16 -14.90 7.20
C GLU A 60 -11.90 -14.58 6.40
N THR A 61 -11.95 -13.56 5.54
CA THR A 61 -10.84 -13.18 4.65
C THR A 61 -10.15 -11.89 5.02
N ILE A 62 -10.57 -11.21 6.10
CA ILE A 62 -10.09 -9.87 6.41
C ILE A 62 -8.59 -9.84 6.73
N HIS A 63 -8.08 -10.90 7.34
CA HIS A 63 -6.65 -11.06 7.61
C HIS A 63 -5.84 -11.13 6.32
N TYR A 64 -6.32 -11.87 5.30
CA TYR A 64 -5.69 -11.92 3.99
C TYR A 64 -5.76 -10.58 3.27
N GLY A 65 -6.90 -9.88 3.35
CA GLY A 65 -7.06 -8.54 2.80
C GLY A 65 -6.05 -7.56 3.40
N TYR A 66 -5.86 -7.61 4.71
CA TYR A 66 -4.88 -6.77 5.41
C TYR A 66 -3.44 -7.09 5.02
N VAL A 67 -3.07 -8.38 4.98
CA VAL A 67 -1.73 -8.82 4.59
C VAL A 67 -1.42 -8.44 3.14
N LEU A 68 -2.34 -8.72 2.21
CA LEU A 68 -2.15 -8.38 0.80
C LEU A 68 -2.05 -6.85 0.60
N ASN A 69 -2.91 -6.08 1.27
CA ASN A 69 -2.92 -4.62 1.14
C ASN A 69 -1.58 -4.00 1.59
N GLY A 70 -1.01 -4.45 2.71
CA GLY A 70 0.27 -3.93 3.17
C GLY A 70 1.46 -4.51 2.41
N PHE A 71 1.41 -5.75 1.92
CA PHE A 71 2.46 -6.30 1.07
C PHE A 71 2.61 -5.50 -0.23
N ILE A 72 1.49 -5.19 -0.90
CA ILE A 72 1.45 -4.30 -2.07
C ILE A 72 2.03 -2.93 -1.72
N ALA A 73 1.70 -2.38 -0.54
CA ALA A 73 2.21 -1.08 -0.11
C ALA A 73 3.74 -1.08 0.07
N ILE A 74 4.30 -2.13 0.67
CA ILE A 74 5.74 -2.29 0.85
C ILE A 74 6.45 -2.44 -0.50
N VAL A 75 6.01 -3.39 -1.32
CA VAL A 75 6.64 -3.66 -2.62
C VAL A 75 6.61 -2.41 -3.50
N GLY A 76 5.45 -1.76 -3.59
CA GLY A 76 5.32 -0.50 -4.34
C GLY A 76 6.21 0.61 -3.78
N THR A 77 6.31 0.75 -2.46
CA THR A 77 7.20 1.76 -1.86
C THR A 77 8.66 1.52 -2.22
N VAL A 78 9.14 0.29 -2.09
CA VAL A 78 10.55 -0.05 -2.37
C VAL A 78 10.89 0.16 -3.84
N THR A 79 10.04 -0.32 -4.76
CA THR A 79 10.30 -0.18 -6.20
C THR A 79 10.20 1.27 -6.68
N MET A 80 9.21 2.03 -6.19
CA MET A 80 9.07 3.45 -6.51
C MET A 80 10.22 4.29 -5.93
N ALA A 81 10.64 4.01 -4.69
CA ALA A 81 11.78 4.68 -4.08
C ALA A 81 13.06 4.41 -4.89
N HIS A 82 13.31 3.16 -5.30
CA HIS A 82 14.44 2.85 -6.18
C HIS A 82 14.36 3.60 -7.50
N PHE A 83 13.18 3.62 -8.16
CA PHE A 83 12.99 4.33 -9.42
C PHE A 83 13.34 5.83 -9.30
N SER A 84 12.88 6.48 -8.23
CA SER A 84 13.16 7.89 -7.96
C SER A 84 14.63 8.17 -7.64
N LEU A 85 15.33 7.24 -6.98
CA LEU A 85 16.77 7.35 -6.73
C LEU A 85 17.59 7.14 -8.01
N ALA A 86 17.14 6.28 -8.92
CA ALA A 86 17.78 6.05 -10.20
C ALA A 86 17.56 7.20 -11.20
N HIS A 87 16.47 7.96 -11.06
CA HIS A 87 16.10 9.07 -11.93
C HIS A 87 15.83 10.35 -11.11
N PRO A 88 16.86 10.92 -10.45
CA PRO A 88 16.67 12.08 -9.59
C PRO A 88 16.24 13.32 -10.41
N PRO A 89 15.34 14.17 -9.87
CA PRO A 89 14.87 15.34 -10.58
C PRO A 89 15.97 16.40 -10.68
N VAL A 90 16.00 17.11 -11.82
CA VAL A 90 16.90 18.26 -12.05
C VAL A 90 16.04 19.53 -12.23
N PRO A 91 16.29 20.61 -11.46
CA PRO A 91 17.23 20.74 -10.35
C PRO A 91 16.75 19.98 -9.09
N LEU A 92 17.69 19.66 -8.20
CA LEU A 92 17.43 18.95 -6.95
C LEU A 92 17.01 19.95 -5.86
N THR A 93 15.71 20.21 -5.74
CA THR A 93 15.10 21.14 -4.79
C THR A 93 14.05 20.41 -3.97
N PRO A 94 13.68 20.90 -2.76
CA PRO A 94 12.62 20.26 -1.97
C PRO A 94 11.31 20.10 -2.74
N ALA A 95 10.94 21.11 -3.54
CA ALA A 95 9.74 21.07 -4.37
C ALA A 95 9.84 20.00 -5.48
N SER A 96 11.00 19.85 -6.12
CA SER A 96 11.18 18.82 -7.16
C SER A 96 11.24 17.41 -6.55
N ILE A 97 11.80 17.25 -5.36
CA ILE A 97 11.76 15.98 -4.63
C ILE A 97 10.30 15.60 -4.32
N LEU A 98 9.48 16.53 -3.82
CA LEU A 98 8.09 16.22 -3.45
C LEU A 98 7.18 15.97 -4.67
N LEU A 99 7.35 16.75 -5.75
CA LEU A 99 6.40 16.81 -6.86
C LEU A 99 6.88 16.12 -8.15
N LYS A 100 8.18 15.86 -8.30
CA LYS A 100 8.77 15.24 -9.51
C LYS A 100 9.38 13.86 -9.24
N THR A 101 9.28 13.36 -8.01
CA THR A 101 9.58 11.95 -7.68
C THR A 101 8.28 11.20 -7.42
N THR A 102 8.39 9.89 -7.24
CA THR A 102 7.26 9.03 -6.85
C THR A 102 6.84 9.19 -5.39
N PHE A 103 7.34 10.19 -4.66
CA PHE A 103 6.99 10.41 -3.25
C PHE A 103 5.49 10.63 -3.06
N SER A 104 4.88 11.43 -3.95
CA SER A 104 3.43 11.66 -3.91
C SER A 104 2.63 10.36 -4.13
N ASP A 105 3.07 9.51 -5.05
CA ASP A 105 2.46 8.20 -5.31
C ASP A 105 2.60 7.25 -4.10
N ILE A 106 3.77 7.27 -3.44
CA ILE A 106 4.03 6.53 -2.20
C ILE A 106 3.04 6.99 -1.11
N LEU A 107 2.81 8.29 -0.95
CA LEU A 107 1.85 8.79 0.05
C LEU A 107 0.41 8.33 -0.22
N ILE A 108 -0.02 8.29 -1.49
CA ILE A 108 -1.34 7.74 -1.87
C ILE A 108 -1.42 6.25 -1.50
N LEU A 109 -0.36 5.49 -1.80
CA LEU A 109 -0.26 4.07 -1.49
C LEU A 109 -0.35 3.79 0.03
N TRP A 110 0.33 4.60 0.85
CA TRP A 110 0.24 4.51 2.31
C TRP A 110 -1.12 4.97 2.85
N GLY A 111 -1.74 5.98 2.24
CA GLY A 111 -3.12 6.36 2.53
C GLY A 111 -4.07 5.18 2.37
N LYS A 112 -3.98 4.45 1.25
CA LYS A 112 -4.74 3.21 1.00
C LYS A 112 -4.43 2.14 2.05
N PHE A 113 -3.16 1.97 2.42
CA PHE A 113 -2.76 1.04 3.47
C PHE A 113 -3.44 1.35 4.81
N PHE A 114 -3.43 2.61 5.24
CA PHE A 114 -4.04 3.02 6.51
C PHE A 114 -5.55 2.83 6.52
N ILE A 115 -6.25 3.07 5.41
CA ILE A 115 -7.69 2.76 5.31
C ILE A 115 -7.94 1.25 5.47
N GLY A 116 -7.14 0.39 4.84
CA GLY A 116 -7.21 -1.05 5.05
C GLY A 116 -6.90 -1.47 6.49
N LYS A 117 -5.98 -0.77 7.16
CA LYS A 117 -5.71 -0.96 8.59
C LYS A 117 -6.91 -0.60 9.46
N VAL A 118 -7.59 0.51 9.18
CA VAL A 118 -8.81 0.91 9.89
C VAL A 118 -9.90 -0.16 9.71
N LEU A 119 -10.13 -0.63 8.48
CA LEU A 119 -11.06 -1.73 8.20
C LEU A 119 -10.74 -2.99 9.01
N PHE A 120 -9.48 -3.39 9.02
CA PHE A 120 -9.01 -4.54 9.78
C PHE A 120 -9.23 -4.36 11.28
N ASP A 121 -8.72 -3.26 11.85
CA ASP A 121 -8.78 -3.01 13.28
C ASP A 121 -10.22 -2.91 13.78
N CYS A 122 -11.10 -2.24 13.04
CA CYS A 122 -12.51 -2.09 13.39
C CYS A 122 -13.25 -3.43 13.45
N GLU A 123 -12.99 -4.32 12.50
CA GLU A 123 -13.67 -5.61 12.44
C GLU A 123 -13.09 -6.63 13.42
N VAL A 124 -11.77 -6.63 13.63
CA VAL A 124 -11.08 -7.61 14.50
C VAL A 124 -11.10 -7.21 15.98
N PHE A 125 -10.93 -5.93 16.30
CA PHE A 125 -10.90 -5.43 17.68
C PHE A 125 -12.20 -4.72 18.10
N GLY A 126 -13.20 -4.70 17.22
CA GLY A 126 -14.57 -4.32 17.56
C GLY A 126 -14.77 -2.85 17.89
N TYR A 127 -14.58 -1.95 16.90
CA TYR A 127 -14.96 -0.51 16.87
C TYR A 127 -14.76 0.33 18.15
N ASN A 128 -14.02 -0.15 19.14
CA ASN A 128 -13.92 0.43 20.47
C ASN A 128 -12.47 0.82 20.73
N LYS A 129 -12.24 2.13 20.85
CA LYS A 129 -10.91 2.70 21.12
C LYS A 129 -10.38 2.31 22.51
N ALA A 130 -11.27 1.97 23.45
CA ALA A 130 -10.92 1.60 24.81
C ALA A 130 -10.47 0.14 24.96
N VAL A 131 -10.64 -0.71 23.94
CA VAL A 131 -10.08 -2.06 23.96
C VAL A 131 -8.58 -1.96 23.82
N GLU A 132 -7.88 -2.24 24.90
CA GLU A 132 -6.42 -2.31 24.92
C GLU A 132 -5.98 -3.37 23.91
N LYS A 133 -5.27 -2.93 22.86
CA LYS A 133 -4.64 -3.83 21.89
C LYS A 133 -3.42 -4.46 22.54
N LYS A 134 -3.64 -5.41 23.45
CA LYS A 134 -2.58 -6.14 24.16
C LYS A 134 -1.66 -6.81 23.15
N GLY A 135 -0.40 -6.38 23.10
CA GLY A 135 0.61 -6.95 22.22
C GLY A 135 1.80 -6.03 21.99
N VAL A 136 2.95 -6.64 21.69
CA VAL A 136 4.16 -5.91 21.28
C VAL A 136 3.86 -5.17 19.98
N SER A 137 4.13 -3.86 19.93
CA SER A 137 3.89 -2.97 18.78
C SER A 137 4.56 -3.43 17.47
N TYR A 138 5.52 -4.36 17.55
CA TYR A 138 6.26 -4.95 16.44
C TYR A 138 5.67 -6.28 15.91
N ARG A 139 4.62 -6.83 16.54
CA ARG A 139 3.95 -8.05 16.06
C ARG A 139 2.73 -7.72 15.22
N TYR A 140 2.37 -8.65 14.32
CA TYR A 140 1.09 -8.60 13.62
C TYR A 140 -0.05 -8.36 14.61
N PRO A 141 -1.00 -7.44 14.34
CA PRO A 141 -1.21 -6.67 13.12
C PRO A 141 -0.72 -5.20 13.21
N ASN A 142 0.21 -4.88 14.11
CA ASN A 142 0.61 -3.51 14.42
C ASN A 142 1.53 -2.87 13.36
N LEU A 143 1.66 -1.54 13.38
CA LEU A 143 2.50 -0.80 12.42
C LEU A 143 3.99 -1.17 12.50
N GLY A 144 4.51 -1.48 13.70
CA GLY A 144 5.91 -1.88 13.85
C GLY A 144 6.24 -3.15 13.05
N TRP A 145 5.29 -4.08 12.93
CA TRP A 145 5.44 -5.27 12.09
C TRP A 145 5.66 -4.87 10.62
N TRP A 146 4.86 -3.94 10.11
CA TRP A 146 4.97 -3.45 8.73
C TRP A 146 6.26 -2.68 8.48
N TYR A 147 6.73 -1.86 9.41
CA TYR A 147 8.00 -1.15 9.25
C TYR A 147 9.20 -2.11 9.22
N ILE A 148 9.17 -3.17 10.03
CA ILE A 148 10.20 -4.23 9.96
C ILE A 148 10.17 -4.91 8.59
N HIS A 149 9.00 -5.24 8.06
CA HIS A 149 8.89 -5.88 6.75
C HIS A 149 9.27 -4.93 5.61
N LEU A 150 8.97 -3.64 5.73
CA LEU A 150 9.43 -2.63 4.78
C LEU A 150 10.95 -2.59 4.73
N ALA A 151 11.62 -2.52 5.89
CA ALA A 151 13.07 -2.53 5.98
C ALA A 151 13.66 -3.84 5.43
N ALA A 152 13.10 -4.99 5.81
CA ALA A 152 13.56 -6.29 5.36
C ALA A 152 13.43 -6.46 3.84
N VAL A 153 12.29 -6.09 3.25
CA VAL A 153 12.08 -6.17 1.80
C VAL A 153 12.99 -5.18 1.07
N ALA A 154 13.20 -3.97 1.59
CA ALA A 154 14.14 -3.02 1.01
C ALA A 154 15.57 -3.57 0.98
N VAL A 155 16.03 -4.20 2.06
CA VAL A 155 17.35 -4.84 2.13
C VAL A 155 17.46 -6.00 1.14
N VAL A 156 16.49 -6.92 1.14
CA VAL A 156 16.49 -8.09 0.23
C VAL A 156 16.49 -7.63 -1.23
N TYR A 157 15.65 -6.65 -1.56
CA TYR A 157 15.58 -6.08 -2.91
C TYR A 157 16.91 -5.43 -3.32
N TYR A 158 17.52 -4.64 -2.44
CA TYR A 158 18.79 -3.98 -2.70
C TYR A 158 19.94 -4.97 -2.88
N VAL A 159 20.06 -5.96 -1.99
CA VAL A 159 21.06 -7.03 -2.11
C VAL A 159 20.86 -7.81 -3.40
N GLY A 160 19.62 -8.16 -3.75
CA GLY A 160 19.31 -8.81 -5.02
C GLY A 160 19.72 -7.98 -6.23
N HIS A 161 19.54 -6.65 -6.18
CA HIS A 161 20.01 -5.75 -7.22
C HIS A 161 21.54 -5.68 -7.32
N LEU A 162 22.27 -5.77 -6.20
CA LEU A 162 23.73 -5.77 -6.20
C LEU A 162 24.30 -7.09 -6.74
N LEU A 163 23.72 -8.23 -6.36
CA LEU A 163 24.19 -9.58 -6.76
C LEU A 163 23.76 -9.99 -8.17
N GLY A 164 22.70 -9.38 -8.70
CA GLY A 164 22.21 -9.64 -10.05
C GLY A 164 22.86 -8.77 -11.13
N LYS A 165 23.85 -7.95 -10.77
CA LYS A 165 24.80 -7.33 -11.71
C LYS A 165 25.98 -8.28 -11.92
#